data_AF-A0A1C5TIG1-F1
#
_entry.id   AF-A0A1C5TIG1-F1
#
_cell.length_a   1.000
_cell.length_b   1.000
_cell.length_c   1.000
_cell.angle_alpha   90.00
_cell.angle_beta   90.00
_cell.angle_gamma   90.00
#
_symmetry.space_group_name_H-M   'P 1'
#
loop_
_entity.id
_entity.type
_entity.pdbx_description
1 polymer ?
#
loop_
_entity_poly.entity_id
_entity_poly.type
_entity_poly.pdbx_seq_one_letter_code
_entity_poly.pdbx_strand_id
1 'polypeptide(L)'
;MNNKLTYKIKEVLTKNEYTDIIIKHKLEDTELKLSDSKVRFRYEPKEDKAYLSFGNENQYTVCEVEDGNINEIIINDELLVIEADEKYYHCYLNKDKIY
;
A
#
# COMPACT_ATOMS: atom_id res chain seq x y z
N MET A 1 11.93 -13.52 -9.44
CA MET A 1 10.74 -13.54 -8.55
C MET A 1 10.98 -13.10 -7.10
N ASN A 2 12.01 -13.54 -6.36
CA ASN A 2 12.14 -13.25 -4.90
C ASN A 2 12.65 -11.84 -4.47
N ASN A 3 13.04 -10.95 -5.39
CA ASN A 3 13.68 -9.67 -5.03
C ASN A 3 12.75 -8.45 -5.02
N LYS A 4 11.46 -8.64 -5.30
CA LYS A 4 10.47 -7.56 -5.32
C LYS A 4 10.15 -7.06 -3.90
N LEU A 5 10.14 -5.75 -3.70
CA LEU A 5 9.90 -5.13 -2.39
C LEU A 5 8.49 -5.49 -1.88
N THR A 6 7.51 -5.48 -2.78
CA THR A 6 6.12 -5.88 -2.51
C THR A 6 5.99 -7.30 -1.95
N TYR A 7 6.83 -8.25 -2.38
CA TYR A 7 6.84 -9.61 -1.81
C TYR A 7 7.46 -9.66 -0.41
N LYS A 8 8.51 -8.87 -0.16
CA LYS A 8 9.19 -8.82 1.16
C LYS A 8 8.28 -8.27 2.26
N ILE A 9 7.35 -7.38 1.90
CA ILE A 9 6.43 -6.76 2.86
C ILE A 9 5.06 -7.44 2.95
N LYS A 10 4.83 -8.50 2.16
CA LYS A 10 3.55 -9.22 2.12
C LYS A 10 3.12 -9.73 3.50
N GLU A 11 4.06 -10.30 4.26
CA GLU A 11 3.76 -10.80 5.61
C GLU A 11 3.37 -9.67 6.56
N VAL A 12 4.07 -8.53 6.48
CA VAL A 12 3.75 -7.34 7.27
C VAL A 12 2.35 -6.85 6.94
N LEU A 13 2.02 -6.71 5.65
CA LEU A 13 0.69 -6.28 5.20
C LEU A 13 -0.43 -7.26 5.57
N THR A 14 -0.14 -8.56 5.62
CA THR A 14 -1.15 -9.57 5.97
C THR A 14 -1.38 -9.63 7.47
N LYS A 15 -0.33 -9.39 8.27
CA LYS A 15 -0.40 -9.39 9.73
C LYS A 15 -0.98 -8.10 10.29
N ASN A 16 -0.63 -6.97 9.67
CA ASN A 16 -1.03 -5.65 10.10
C ASN A 16 -2.23 -5.21 9.26
N GLU A 17 -3.40 -5.10 9.88
CA GLU A 17 -4.62 -4.65 9.22
C GLU A 17 -4.60 -3.13 8.98
N TYR A 18 -3.81 -2.69 7.99
CA TYR A 18 -3.79 -1.31 7.55
C TYR A 18 -5.11 -0.97 6.84
N THR A 19 -5.91 -0.08 7.43
CA THR A 19 -7.22 0.30 6.88
C THR A 19 -7.32 1.76 6.48
N ASP A 20 -6.53 2.63 7.11
CA ASP A 20 -6.53 4.05 6.80
C ASP A 20 -5.32 4.38 5.93
N ILE A 21 -5.57 4.90 4.75
CA ILE A 21 -4.57 5.09 3.71
C ILE A 21 -4.64 6.53 3.24
N ILE A 22 -3.52 7.22 3.38
CA ILE A 22 -3.34 8.59 2.90
C ILE A 22 -2.37 8.54 1.73
N ILE A 23 -2.85 8.95 0.56
CA ILE A 23 -2.07 9.04 -0.67
C ILE A 23 -1.79 10.52 -0.93
N LYS A 24 -0.51 10.89 -0.90
CA LYS A 24 -0.07 12.27 -1.10
C LYS A 24 0.79 12.38 -2.35
N HIS A 25 0.51 13.37 -3.21
CA HIS A 25 1.39 13.66 -4.34
C HIS A 25 2.66 14.38 -3.89
N LYS A 26 3.81 14.11 -4.51
CA LYS A 26 5.09 14.74 -4.13
C LYS A 26 5.18 16.21 -4.52
N LEU A 27 4.59 16.56 -5.66
CA LEU A 27 4.72 17.89 -6.27
C LEU A 27 3.44 18.72 -6.18
N GLU A 28 2.30 18.07 -5.93
CA GLU A 28 1.01 18.74 -5.86
C GLU A 28 0.52 18.69 -4.41
N ASP A 29 -0.19 19.73 -3.98
CA ASP A 29 -0.83 19.76 -2.66
C ASP A 29 -2.17 19.00 -2.69
N THR A 30 -2.14 17.80 -3.27
CA THR A 30 -3.29 16.92 -3.44
C THR A 30 -3.10 15.68 -2.57
N GLU A 31 -4.15 15.39 -1.79
CA GLU A 31 -4.20 14.27 -0.86
C GLU A 31 -5.51 13.50 -1.07
N LEU A 32 -5.42 12.18 -1.16
CA LEU A 32 -6.55 11.28 -1.16
C LEU A 32 -6.52 10.44 0.11
N LYS A 33 -7.61 10.51 0.88
CA LYS A 33 -7.81 9.70 2.09
C LYS A 33 -8.78 8.57 1.81
N LEU A 34 -8.38 7.36 2.16
CA LEU A 34 -9.21 6.16 2.09
C LEU A 34 -9.29 5.56 3.49
N SER A 35 -10.51 5.41 4.01
CA SER A 35 -10.76 4.68 5.27
C SER A 35 -11.40 3.33 4.97
N ASP A 36 -11.29 2.40 5.92
CA ASP A 36 -11.75 1.00 5.77
C ASP A 36 -11.26 0.31 4.49
N SER A 37 -10.06 0.67 4.06
CA SER A 37 -9.42 0.09 2.89
C SER A 37 -8.78 -1.24 3.22
N LYS A 38 -8.68 -2.09 2.21
CA LYS A 38 -7.87 -3.31 2.23
C LYS A 38 -6.68 -3.10 1.32
N VAL A 39 -5.49 -3.31 1.86
CA VAL A 39 -4.28 -3.45 1.06
C VAL A 39 -4.25 -4.86 0.50
N ARG A 40 -4.16 -4.98 -0.83
CA ARG A 40 -4.09 -6.27 -1.52
C ARG A 40 -2.81 -6.35 -2.34
N PHE A 41 -2.24 -7.55 -2.37
CA PHE A 41 -1.12 -7.86 -3.23
C PHE A 41 -1.62 -8.58 -4.49
N ARG A 42 -1.23 -8.09 -5.67
CA ARG A 42 -1.52 -8.71 -6.97
C ARG A 42 -0.22 -8.98 -7.70
N TYR A 43 -0.09 -10.18 -8.28
CA TYR A 43 1.06 -10.56 -9.08
C TYR A 43 0.61 -11.04 -10.46
N GLU A 44 1.25 -10.51 -11.50
CA GLU A 44 0.99 -10.84 -12.89
C GLU A 44 2.19 -11.62 -13.45
N PRO A 45 2.11 -12.97 -13.48
CA PRO A 45 3.25 -13.81 -13.80
C PRO A 45 3.72 -13.70 -15.25
N LYS A 46 2.81 -13.35 -16.17
CA LYS A 46 3.14 -13.22 -17.60
C LYS A 46 4.06 -12.05 -17.89
N GLU A 47 3.92 -10.97 -17.13
CA GLU A 47 4.71 -9.75 -17.29
C GLU A 47 5.81 -9.61 -16.22
N ASP A 48 5.88 -10.56 -15.28
CA ASP A 48 6.66 -10.45 -14.04
C ASP A 48 6.45 -9.08 -13.39
N LYS A 49 5.19 -8.71 -13.13
CA LYS A 49 4.80 -7.46 -12.47
C LYS A 49 4.08 -7.72 -11.16
N ALA A 50 4.30 -6.86 -10.18
CA ALA A 50 3.68 -6.97 -8.87
C ALA A 50 3.11 -5.62 -8.47
N TYR A 51 1.97 -5.65 -7.78
CA TYR A 51 1.20 -4.47 -7.45
C TYR A 51 0.74 -4.52 -6.00
N LEU A 52 0.69 -3.35 -5.38
CA LEU A 52 -0.10 -3.11 -4.17
C LEU A 52 -1.33 -2.31 -4.56
N SER A 53 -2.49 -2.85 -4.24
CA SER A 53 -3.78 -2.25 -4.55
C SER A 53 -4.48 -1.83 -3.26
N PHE A 54 -5.06 -0.65 -3.29
CA PHE A 54 -5.77 -0.02 -2.19
C PHE A 54 -7.22 0.17 -2.59
N GLY A 55 -8.15 -0.33 -1.79
CA GLY A 55 -9.58 -0.24 -2.11
C GLY A 55 -10.47 -0.81 -1.02
N ASN A 56 -11.76 -0.61 -1.17
CA ASN A 56 -12.77 -0.98 -0.18
C ASN A 56 -13.14 -2.48 -0.26
N GLU A 57 -13.83 -2.99 0.77
CA GLU A 57 -14.27 -4.40 0.84
C GLU A 57 -15.09 -4.83 -0.37
N ASN A 58 -15.87 -3.91 -0.95
CA ASN A 58 -16.76 -4.13 -2.10
C ASN A 58 -16.04 -4.31 -3.46
N GLN A 59 -14.78 -4.74 -3.45
CA GLN A 59 -13.93 -5.11 -4.60
C GLN A 59 -13.45 -3.98 -5.52
N TYR A 60 -13.81 -2.72 -5.28
CA TYR A 60 -13.28 -1.62 -6.08
C TYR A 60 -11.84 -1.27 -5.68
N THR A 61 -10.90 -1.44 -6.60
CA THR A 61 -9.55 -0.88 -6.47
C THR A 61 -9.65 0.62 -6.72
N VAL A 62 -9.31 1.42 -5.71
CA VAL A 62 -9.31 2.88 -5.80
C VAL A 62 -7.95 3.37 -6.30
N CYS A 63 -6.86 2.73 -5.88
CA CYS A 63 -5.52 3.06 -6.33
C CYS A 63 -4.63 1.81 -6.36
N GLU A 64 -3.63 1.80 -7.22
CA GLU A 64 -2.59 0.79 -7.24
C GLU A 64 -1.22 1.40 -7.47
N VAL A 65 -0.19 0.72 -6.97
CA VAL A 65 1.21 1.05 -7.18
C VAL A 65 1.95 -0.21 -7.64
N GLU A 66 2.66 -0.09 -8.77
CA GLU A 66 3.53 -1.15 -9.29
C GLU A 66 4.85 -1.18 -8.53
N ASP A 67 5.35 -2.38 -8.21
CA ASP A 67 6.61 -2.62 -7.51
C ASP A 67 7.80 -1.91 -8.17
N GLY A 68 7.81 -1.80 -9.51
CA GLY A 68 8.85 -1.11 -10.26
C GLY A 68 8.92 0.40 -10.02
N ASN A 69 7.84 1.01 -9.53
CA ASN A 69 7.76 2.44 -9.23
C ASN A 69 7.99 2.72 -7.74
N ILE A 70 8.23 1.69 -6.92
CA ILE A 70 8.48 1.83 -5.48
C ILE A 70 9.97 2.07 -5.27
N ASN A 71 10.29 3.23 -4.73
CA ASN A 71 11.65 3.62 -4.38
C ASN A 71 12.04 3.09 -3.00
N GLU A 72 11.16 3.24 -2.01
CA GLU A 72 11.43 2.84 -0.62
C GLU A 72 10.15 2.38 0.09
N ILE A 73 10.31 1.48 1.06
CA ILE A 73 9.26 1.13 2.02
C ILE A 73 9.81 1.31 3.43
N ILE A 74 9.15 2.16 4.22
CA ILE A 74 9.47 2.42 5.61
C ILE A 74 8.40 1.75 6.47
N ILE A 75 8.81 0.92 7.42
CA ILE A 75 7.91 0.17 8.29
C ILE A 75 8.20 0.56 9.73
N ASN A 76 7.20 1.11 10.40
CA ASN A 76 7.17 1.41 11.83
C ASN A 76 6.00 0.65 12.48
N ASP A 77 6.00 0.57 13.82
CA ASP A 77 5.01 -0.23 14.57
C ASP A 77 3.54 0.15 14.27
N GLU A 78 3.27 1.41 13.93
CA GLU A 78 1.90 1.90 13.66
C GLU A 78 1.66 2.31 12.19
N LEU A 79 2.71 2.38 11.38
CA LEU A 79 2.68 3.04 10.08
C LEU A 79 3.57 2.32 9.07
N LEU A 80 3.03 2.08 7.89
CA LEU A 80 3.78 1.68 6.71
C LEU A 80 3.76 2.81 5.68
N VAL A 81 4.92 3.28 5.24
CA VAL A 81 5.05 4.30 4.19
C VAL A 81 5.64 3.66 2.96
N ILE A 82 4.98 3.84 1.82
CA ILE A 82 5.50 3.44 0.51
C ILE A 82 5.82 4.71 -0.24
N GLU A 83 7.08 4.91 -0.56
CA GLU A 83 7.52 5.97 -1.45
C GLU A 83 7.55 5.42 -2.88
N ALA A 84 6.69 5.98 -3.73
CA ALA A 84 6.74 5.77 -5.17
C ALA A 84 7.31 7.01 -5.87
N ASP A 85 7.52 6.97 -7.18
CA ASP A 85 8.08 8.09 -7.94
C ASP A 85 7.34 9.41 -7.72
N GLU A 86 6.00 9.37 -7.83
CA GLU A 86 5.16 10.57 -7.81
C GLU A 86 4.37 10.76 -6.51
N LYS A 87 4.27 9.71 -5.68
CA LYS A 87 3.35 9.67 -4.53
C LYS A 87 3.96 9.01 -3.30
N TYR A 88 3.47 9.41 -2.14
CA TYR A 88 3.64 8.71 -0.88
C TYR A 88 2.34 8.04 -0.48
N TYR A 89 2.41 6.79 -0.04
CA TYR A 89 1.28 6.04 0.50
C TYR A 89 1.54 5.78 1.97
N HIS A 90 0.81 6.47 2.84
CA HIS A 90 0.87 6.29 4.29
C HIS A 90 -0.27 5.37 4.71
N CYS A 91 0.07 4.16 5.15
CA CYS A 91 -0.87 3.13 5.57
C CYS A 91 -0.82 3.00 7.10
N TYR A 92 -1.94 3.32 7.76
CA TYR A 92 -2.07 3.30 9.22
C TYR A 92 -2.88 2.09 9.67
N LEU A 93 -2.47 1.52 10.82
CA LEU A 93 -3.28 0.52 11.51
C LEU A 93 -4.62 1.13 11.92
N ASN A 94 -5.68 0.34 11.87
CA ASN A 94 -6.97 0.73 12.42
C ASN A 94 -6.84 0.96 13.93
N LYS A 95 -6.85 2.22 14.38
CA LYS A 95 -6.75 2.56 15.81
C LYS A 95 -8.05 2.33 16.58
N ASP A 96 -9.18 2.16 15.88
CA ASP A 96 -10.49 1.93 16.46
C ASP A 96 -10.80 0.44 16.70
N LYS A 97 -9.99 -0.48 16.13
CA LYS A 97 -10.02 -1.90 16.50
C LYS A 97 -9.27 -2.11 17.82
N ILE A 98 -9.97 -1.85 18.92
CA ILE A 98 -9.54 -2.29 20.26
C ILE A 98 -9.57 -3.83 20.25
N TYR A 99 -8.39 -4.46 20.30
CA TYR A 99 -8.21 -5.90 20.45
C TYR A 99 -8.43 -6.34 21.90
#